data_AF-D0R225-F1
#
_entry.id   AF-D0R225-F1
#
_cell.length_a   1.000
_cell.length_b   1.000
_cell.length_c   1.000
_cell.angle_alpha   90.00
_cell.angle_beta   90.00
_cell.angle_gamma   90.00
#
_symmetry.space_group_name_H-M   'P 1'
#
loop_
_entity.id
_entity.type
_entity.pdbx_description
1 polymer ?
#
loop_
_entity_poly.entity_id
_entity_poly.type
_entity_poly.pdbx_seq_one_letter_code
_entity_poly.pdbx_strand_id
1 'polypeptide(L)'
;MAVRTRSELRRIDQAQTVHDKRSFGIAIFTIVVLFFGLVTFMNPIFMKSQIAKESNGVVAERYINQKFDNFAAAIGADRSSNNSTNNLLTVEQTRPIADAMIDYTLGIHLFRAENSSLAGQIRKIILTKIDDNSSMEAKSVQEKLRKNKNSGLYAIITSFGLANATLMANVEIVLLVLSILIIIFVGILAYQQIKRLHEIVSTRRLIQMIAAGGMRAAICMIVIFGLLAFIPTIFDVESFILNIGYFLEVASGIFLELVIVGVVLFVISTITWQITSAE
;
A
#
# COMPACT_ATOMS: atom_id res chain seq x y z
N MET A 1 -43.71 -36.81 9.50
CA MET A 1 -42.40 -36.33 9.01
C MET A 1 -42.40 -36.45 7.49
N ALA A 2 -42.30 -35.35 6.75
CA ALA A 2 -42.25 -35.42 5.29
C ALA A 2 -40.92 -36.06 4.85
N VAL A 3 -41.01 -37.20 4.17
CA VAL A 3 -39.86 -37.89 3.57
C VAL A 3 -39.39 -37.05 2.38
N ARG A 4 -38.24 -36.39 2.54
CA ARG A 4 -37.62 -35.63 1.44
C ARG A 4 -37.26 -36.58 0.31
N THR A 5 -37.61 -36.19 -0.91
CA THR A 5 -37.34 -37.02 -2.09
C THR A 5 -35.84 -37.01 -2.45
N ARG A 6 -35.34 -38.08 -3.08
CA ARG A 6 -33.93 -38.22 -3.47
C ARG A 6 -33.43 -37.06 -4.35
N SER A 7 -34.34 -36.46 -5.13
CA SER A 7 -34.11 -35.25 -5.94
C SER A 7 -33.95 -33.98 -5.10
N GLU A 8 -34.70 -33.82 -4.01
CA GLU A 8 -34.55 -32.70 -3.08
C GLU A 8 -33.24 -32.79 -2.30
N LEU A 9 -32.87 -33.99 -1.84
CA LEU A 9 -31.57 -34.25 -1.21
C LEU A 9 -30.40 -33.91 -2.15
N ARG A 10 -30.51 -34.30 -3.44
CA ARG A 10 -29.49 -33.99 -4.47
C ARG A 10 -29.41 -32.50 -4.80
N ARG A 11 -30.54 -31.77 -4.79
CA ARG A 11 -30.57 -30.31 -4.95
C ARG A 11 -29.96 -29.58 -3.75
N ILE A 12 -30.24 -30.04 -2.53
CA ILE A 12 -29.66 -29.48 -1.30
C ILE A 12 -28.14 -29.69 -1.30
N ASP A 13 -27.67 -30.89 -1.62
CA ASP A 13 -26.22 -31.22 -1.74
C ASP A 13 -25.53 -30.34 -2.81
N GLN A 14 -26.19 -30.11 -3.95
CA GLN A 14 -25.66 -29.26 -5.01
C GLN A 14 -25.63 -27.76 -4.64
N ALA A 15 -26.67 -27.26 -3.97
CA ALA A 15 -26.72 -25.88 -3.47
C ALA A 15 -25.68 -25.62 -2.37
N GLN A 16 -25.50 -26.58 -1.46
CA GLN A 16 -24.51 -26.54 -0.40
C GLN A 16 -23.08 -26.58 -0.97
N THR A 17 -22.84 -27.44 -1.97
CA THR A 17 -21.55 -27.49 -2.69
C THR A 17 -21.22 -26.16 -3.42
N VAL A 18 -22.22 -25.47 -3.97
CA VAL A 18 -22.01 -24.14 -4.62
C VAL A 18 -21.73 -23.05 -3.60
N HIS A 19 -22.44 -23.05 -2.47
CA HIS A 19 -22.23 -22.11 -1.37
C HIS A 19 -20.81 -22.24 -0.80
N ASP A 20 -20.35 -23.46 -0.56
CA ASP A 20 -19.04 -23.74 0.01
C ASP A 20 -17.89 -23.33 -0.93
N LYS A 21 -18.04 -23.52 -2.26
CA LYS A 21 -17.07 -23.04 -3.26
C LYS A 21 -16.94 -21.51 -3.28
N ARG A 22 -18.04 -20.78 -3.09
CA ARG A 22 -18.03 -19.30 -3.02
C ARG A 22 -17.34 -18.84 -1.74
N SER A 23 -17.59 -19.52 -0.62
CA SER A 23 -16.97 -19.21 0.68
C SER A 23 -15.44 -19.31 0.63
N PHE A 24 -14.89 -20.34 -0.03
CA PHE A 24 -13.44 -20.47 -0.20
C PHE A 24 -12.84 -19.36 -1.06
N GLY A 25 -13.52 -18.94 -2.13
CA GLY A 25 -13.05 -17.82 -2.95
C GLY A 25 -12.94 -16.52 -2.17
N ILE A 26 -13.94 -16.20 -1.35
CA ILE A 26 -13.92 -14.99 -0.49
C ILE A 26 -12.80 -15.09 0.54
N ALA A 27 -12.64 -16.24 1.20
CA ALA A 27 -11.60 -16.43 2.20
C ALA A 27 -10.19 -16.28 1.60
N ILE A 28 -9.92 -16.96 0.48
CA ILE A 28 -8.62 -16.89 -0.22
C ILE A 28 -8.35 -15.46 -0.68
N PHE A 29 -9.31 -14.82 -1.34
CA PHE A 29 -9.17 -13.43 -1.80
C PHE A 29 -8.83 -12.50 -0.64
N THR A 30 -9.59 -12.57 0.46
CA THR A 30 -9.39 -11.71 1.63
C THR A 30 -8.02 -11.92 2.25
N ILE A 31 -7.61 -13.17 2.46
CA ILE A 31 -6.29 -13.49 3.05
C ILE A 31 -5.17 -12.99 2.14
N VAL A 32 -5.23 -13.27 0.84
CA VAL A 32 -4.16 -12.91 -0.11
C VAL A 32 -4.05 -11.38 -0.24
N VAL A 33 -5.17 -10.67 -0.36
CA VAL A 33 -5.17 -9.20 -0.50
C VAL A 33 -4.63 -8.53 0.75
N LEU A 34 -5.08 -8.95 1.94
CA LEU A 34 -4.60 -8.37 3.19
C LEU A 34 -3.12 -8.71 3.41
N PHE A 35 -2.73 -9.96 3.19
CA PHE A 35 -1.31 -10.36 3.29
C PHE A 35 -0.44 -9.56 2.34
N PHE A 36 -0.87 -9.37 1.09
CA PHE A 36 -0.15 -8.56 0.13
C PHE A 36 -0.04 -7.10 0.59
N GLY A 37 -1.14 -6.51 1.08
CA GLY A 37 -1.14 -5.16 1.64
C GLY A 37 -0.11 -5.01 2.76
N LEU A 38 -0.03 -5.99 3.66
CA LEU A 38 0.95 -6.04 4.75
C LEU A 38 2.41 -6.06 4.24
N VAL A 39 2.71 -6.89 3.24
CA VAL A 39 4.09 -7.03 2.75
C VAL A 39 4.51 -5.95 1.75
N THR A 40 3.57 -5.15 1.26
CA THR A 40 3.81 -4.07 0.27
C THR A 40 3.54 -2.69 0.84
N PHE A 41 2.28 -2.21 0.77
CA PHE A 41 1.88 -0.85 1.15
C PHE A 41 2.19 -0.51 2.60
N MET A 42 2.16 -1.49 3.50
CA MET A 42 2.41 -1.33 4.93
C MET A 42 3.84 -1.73 5.32
N ASN A 43 4.69 -2.04 4.34
CA ASN A 43 6.06 -2.43 4.57
C ASN A 43 7.02 -1.28 4.19
N PRO A 44 7.73 -0.69 5.16
CA PRO A 44 8.63 0.43 4.90
C PRO A 44 9.79 0.05 3.97
N ILE A 45 10.30 -1.18 4.08
CA ILE A 45 11.41 -1.66 3.23
C ILE A 45 10.95 -1.76 1.78
N PHE A 46 9.76 -2.33 1.57
CA PHE A 46 9.18 -2.43 0.23
C PHE A 46 8.91 -1.06 -0.37
N MET A 47 8.26 -0.16 0.39
CA MET A 47 7.94 1.19 -0.10
C MET A 47 9.19 2.01 -0.44
N LYS A 48 10.25 1.91 0.37
CA LYS A 48 11.57 2.49 0.05
C LYS A 48 12.15 1.94 -1.25
N SER A 49 12.06 0.63 -1.46
CA SER A 49 12.48 0.00 -2.72
C SER A 49 11.61 0.41 -3.91
N GLN A 50 10.35 0.79 -3.69
CA GLN A 50 9.48 1.26 -4.77
C GLN A 50 9.82 2.69 -5.18
N ILE A 51 10.05 3.60 -4.23
CA ILE A 51 10.49 4.98 -4.53
C ILE A 51 11.94 5.04 -5.04
N ALA A 52 12.71 3.98 -4.81
CA ALA A 52 14.07 3.83 -5.34
C ALA A 52 14.13 3.62 -6.87
N LYS A 53 13.05 3.12 -7.47
CA LYS A 53 12.97 2.87 -8.92
C LYS A 53 12.95 4.21 -9.67
N GLU A 54 13.63 4.30 -10.80
CA GLU A 54 13.81 5.55 -11.55
C GLU A 54 12.49 6.30 -11.82
N SER A 55 11.47 5.60 -12.32
CA SER A 55 10.15 6.18 -12.58
C SER A 55 9.48 6.75 -11.33
N ASN A 56 9.53 6.03 -10.21
CA ASN A 56 8.88 6.43 -8.96
C ASN A 56 9.74 7.44 -8.17
N GLY A 57 11.04 7.46 -8.40
CA GLY A 57 11.98 8.39 -7.79
C GLY A 57 11.68 9.83 -8.19
N VAL A 58 11.31 10.05 -9.46
CA VAL A 58 10.87 11.37 -9.96
C VAL A 58 9.57 11.81 -9.29
N VAL A 59 8.63 10.89 -9.05
CA VAL A 59 7.37 11.15 -8.34
C VAL A 59 7.65 11.57 -6.89
N ALA A 60 8.51 10.82 -6.20
CA ALA A 60 8.94 11.14 -4.84
C ALA A 60 9.70 12.49 -4.78
N GLU A 61 10.58 12.75 -5.74
CA GLU A 61 11.32 14.01 -5.86
C GLU A 61 10.38 15.20 -6.00
N ARG A 62 9.39 15.13 -6.91
CA ARG A 62 8.37 16.18 -7.09
C ARG A 62 7.59 16.43 -5.81
N TYR A 63 7.13 15.37 -5.15
CA TYR A 63 6.39 15.47 -3.90
C TYR A 63 7.20 16.15 -2.79
N ILE A 64 8.47 15.74 -2.59
CA ILE A 64 9.33 16.33 -1.56
C ILE A 64 9.72 17.76 -1.91
N ASN A 65 10.01 18.06 -3.18
CA ASN A 65 10.30 19.42 -3.62
C ASN A 65 9.10 20.36 -3.39
N GLN A 66 7.87 19.92 -3.67
CA GLN A 66 6.68 20.72 -3.37
C GLN A 66 6.60 21.09 -1.87
N LYS A 67 6.92 20.16 -0.97
CA LYS A 67 6.98 20.41 0.48
C LYS A 67 8.13 21.33 0.87
N PHE A 68 9.29 21.15 0.23
CA PHE A 68 10.47 21.97 0.46
C PHE A 68 10.29 23.40 -0.05
N ASP A 69 9.58 23.60 -1.15
CA ASP A 69 9.24 24.92 -1.70
C ASP A 69 8.32 25.70 -0.75
N ASN A 70 7.28 25.02 -0.22
CA ASN A 70 6.43 25.60 0.82
C ASN A 70 7.25 25.99 2.06
N PHE A 71 8.23 25.18 2.42
CA PHE A 71 9.12 25.45 3.53
C PHE A 71 10.04 26.66 3.26
N ALA A 72 10.62 26.75 2.06
CA ALA A 72 11.44 27.87 1.65
C ALA A 72 10.66 29.18 1.73
N ALA A 73 9.42 29.19 1.21
CA ALA A 73 8.51 30.32 1.32
C ALA A 73 8.19 30.67 2.79
N ALA A 74 7.90 29.67 3.63
CA ALA A 74 7.57 29.89 5.04
C ALA A 74 8.71 30.50 5.87
N ILE A 75 9.97 30.26 5.48
CA ILE A 75 11.14 30.87 6.13
C ILE A 75 11.67 32.11 5.39
N GLY A 76 10.94 32.58 4.37
CA GLY A 76 11.27 33.73 3.54
C GLY A 76 12.54 33.56 2.71
N ALA A 77 12.95 32.33 2.40
CA ALA A 77 14.01 32.06 1.43
C ALA A 77 13.41 32.20 0.02
N ASP A 78 13.38 33.44 -0.49
CA ASP A 78 12.80 33.73 -1.80
C ASP A 78 13.45 32.92 -2.92
N ARG A 79 12.61 32.34 -3.80
CA ARG A 79 13.04 31.90 -5.12
C ARG A 79 13.37 33.13 -5.95
N SER A 80 14.53 33.15 -6.59
CA SER A 80 14.80 34.11 -7.67
C SER A 80 13.68 33.99 -8.71
N SER A 81 13.06 35.11 -9.08
CA SER A 81 11.87 35.17 -9.96
C SER A 81 12.08 34.55 -11.36
N ASN A 82 13.32 34.21 -11.71
CA ASN A 82 13.71 33.75 -13.04
C ASN A 82 13.68 32.21 -13.20
N ASN A 83 13.40 31.41 -12.15
CA ASN A 83 13.46 29.93 -12.22
C ASN A 83 12.40 29.22 -11.35
N SER A 84 11.15 29.69 -11.38
CA SER A 84 10.06 29.19 -10.53
C SER A 84 9.59 27.76 -10.81
N THR A 85 10.11 27.10 -11.85
CA THR A 85 9.68 25.75 -12.29
C THR A 85 10.64 24.63 -11.96
N ASN A 86 11.86 24.92 -11.47
CA ASN A 86 12.88 23.90 -11.23
C ASN A 86 12.86 23.40 -9.77
N ASN A 87 13.02 22.10 -9.59
CA ASN A 87 13.21 21.46 -8.29
C ASN A 87 14.41 22.09 -7.56
N LEU A 88 14.22 22.45 -6.29
CA LEU A 88 15.28 23.03 -5.45
C LEU A 88 16.26 21.97 -4.94
N LEU A 89 15.76 20.75 -4.75
CA LEU A 89 16.50 19.58 -4.28
C LEU A 89 16.58 18.53 -5.38
N THR A 90 17.74 17.88 -5.50
CA THR A 90 17.93 16.75 -6.41
C THR A 90 17.29 15.46 -5.86
N VAL A 91 17.18 14.41 -6.69
CA VAL A 91 16.77 13.06 -6.24
C VAL A 91 17.59 12.57 -5.04
N GLU A 92 18.91 12.76 -5.05
CA GLU A 92 19.79 12.32 -3.96
C GLU A 92 19.52 13.04 -2.64
N GLN A 93 19.01 14.28 -2.72
CA GLN A 93 18.70 15.12 -1.56
C GLN A 93 17.29 14.90 -1.03
N THR A 94 16.34 14.62 -1.92
CA THR A 94 14.95 14.33 -1.56
C THR A 94 14.78 12.93 -0.98
N ARG A 95 15.56 11.96 -1.45
CA ARG A 95 15.42 10.54 -1.04
C ARG A 95 15.57 10.29 0.47
N PRO A 96 16.57 10.84 1.18
CA PRO A 96 16.66 10.67 2.63
C PRO A 96 15.47 11.29 3.39
N ILE A 97 14.87 12.35 2.84
CA ILE A 97 13.67 12.98 3.42
C ILE A 97 12.46 12.06 3.22
N ALA A 98 12.27 11.52 2.01
CA ALA A 98 11.23 10.55 1.71
C ALA A 98 11.36 9.29 2.58
N ASP A 99 12.57 8.75 2.73
CA ASP A 99 12.85 7.61 3.58
C ASP A 99 12.47 7.87 5.05
N ALA A 100 12.81 9.05 5.58
CA ALA A 100 12.44 9.43 6.95
C ALA A 100 10.92 9.55 7.12
N MET A 101 10.20 10.07 6.11
CA MET A 101 8.74 10.12 6.14
C MET A 101 8.11 8.72 6.07
N ILE A 102 8.67 7.82 5.25
CA ILE A 102 8.23 6.42 5.16
C ILE A 102 8.46 5.71 6.49
N ASP A 103 9.65 5.81 7.09
CA ASP A 103 9.96 5.18 8.38
C ASP A 103 9.08 5.71 9.50
N TYR A 104 8.78 7.01 9.48
CA TYR A 104 7.90 7.58 10.48
C TYR A 104 6.46 7.06 10.35
N THR A 105 5.99 6.85 9.11
CA THR A 105 4.59 6.49 8.81
C THR A 105 4.32 4.99 8.83
N LEU A 106 5.25 4.17 8.35
CA LEU A 106 5.10 2.71 8.17
C LEU A 106 6.06 1.90 9.05
N GLY A 107 6.97 2.56 9.77
CA GLY A 107 7.94 1.89 10.64
C GLY A 107 7.27 1.26 11.87
N ILE A 108 8.06 0.58 12.69
CA ILE A 108 7.54 0.01 13.93
C ILE A 108 7.29 1.14 14.94
N HIS A 109 6.03 1.38 15.28
CA HIS A 109 5.64 2.35 16.30
C HIS A 109 4.28 2.03 16.93
N LEU A 110 4.02 2.64 18.09
CA LEU A 110 2.67 2.77 18.63
C LEU A 110 2.00 4.04 18.08
N PHE A 111 0.81 4.38 18.61
CA PHE A 111 0.16 5.65 18.29
C PHE A 111 1.11 6.82 18.56
N ARG A 112 1.27 7.66 17.54
CA ARG A 112 2.09 8.87 17.56
C ARG A 112 1.22 10.06 17.92
N ALA A 113 1.65 10.82 18.92
CA ALA A 113 1.00 12.06 19.33
C ALA A 113 1.75 13.32 18.82
N GLU A 114 3.01 13.17 18.42
CA GLU A 114 3.87 14.27 18.00
C GLU A 114 4.73 13.93 16.78
N ASN A 115 5.12 14.97 16.05
CA ASN A 115 5.97 14.91 14.85
C ASN A 115 7.28 15.69 15.01
N SER A 116 7.62 16.10 16.23
CA SER A 116 8.87 16.79 16.59
C SER A 116 10.11 15.97 16.18
N SER A 117 10.07 14.66 16.36
CA SER A 117 11.14 13.73 15.98
C SER A 117 11.37 13.69 14.47
N LEU A 118 10.30 13.59 13.67
CA LEU A 118 10.39 13.63 12.21
C LEU A 118 10.88 15.00 11.72
N ALA A 119 10.35 16.09 12.28
CA ALA A 119 10.80 17.43 11.96
C ALA A 119 12.29 17.62 12.25
N GLY A 120 12.77 17.08 13.39
CA GLY A 120 14.19 17.08 13.76
C GLY A 120 15.06 16.29 12.78
N GLN A 121 14.59 15.14 12.30
CA GLN A 121 15.28 14.35 11.27
C GLN A 121 15.34 15.08 9.93
N ILE A 122 14.23 15.61 9.45
CA ILE A 122 14.17 16.41 8.21
C ILE A 122 15.11 17.61 8.32
N ARG A 123 15.09 18.32 9.46
CA ARG A 123 16.01 19.42 9.72
C ARG A 123 17.47 18.98 9.62
N LYS A 124 17.83 17.87 10.26
CA LYS A 124 19.19 17.31 10.20
C LYS A 124 19.59 16.97 8.77
N ILE A 125 18.69 16.35 8.00
CA ILE A 125 18.92 16.00 6.60
C ILE A 125 19.20 17.27 5.78
N ILE A 126 18.32 18.28 5.83
CA ILE A 126 18.50 19.57 5.13
C ILE A 126 19.86 20.22 5.48
N LEU A 127 20.25 20.18 6.76
CA LEU A 127 21.50 20.78 7.22
C LEU A 127 22.77 20.02 6.84
N THR A 128 22.65 18.78 6.36
CA THR A 128 23.79 17.89 6.05
C THR A 128 23.86 17.46 4.58
N LYS A 129 22.74 17.45 3.86
CA LYS A 129 22.63 16.97 2.47
C LYS A 129 22.55 18.08 1.44
N ILE A 130 22.28 19.31 1.85
CA ILE A 130 22.50 20.48 1.00
C ILE A 130 23.97 20.84 1.08
N ASP A 131 24.66 20.70 -0.04
CA ASP A 131 26.11 20.85 -0.22
C ASP A 131 26.43 21.85 -1.35
N ASP A 132 27.70 21.89 -1.76
CA ASP A 132 28.16 22.85 -2.76
C ASP A 132 27.57 22.66 -4.17
N ASN A 133 27.04 21.47 -4.46
CA ASN A 133 26.38 21.16 -5.73
C ASN A 133 24.89 21.53 -5.73
N SER A 134 24.37 22.01 -4.61
CA SER A 134 22.97 22.40 -4.45
C SER A 134 22.68 23.78 -5.05
N SER A 135 21.42 24.02 -5.41
CA SER A 135 20.95 25.35 -5.83
C SER A 135 21.28 26.43 -4.79
N MET A 136 21.53 27.66 -5.25
CA MET A 136 21.80 28.80 -4.34
C MET A 136 20.62 29.04 -3.38
N GLU A 137 19.41 28.80 -3.87
CA GLU A 137 18.16 28.86 -3.12
C GLU A 137 18.12 27.80 -2.01
N ALA A 138 18.49 26.55 -2.30
CA ALA A 138 18.59 25.50 -1.28
C ALA A 138 19.66 25.83 -0.22
N LYS A 139 20.80 26.41 -0.62
CA LYS A 139 21.83 26.88 0.32
C LYS A 139 21.32 28.02 1.21
N SER A 140 20.57 28.97 0.65
CA SER A 140 19.92 30.05 1.40
C SER A 140 18.93 29.51 2.44
N VAL A 141 18.11 28.52 2.06
CA VAL A 141 17.21 27.80 2.98
C VAL A 141 18.00 27.17 4.13
N GLN A 142 19.10 26.47 3.83
CA GLN A 142 19.96 25.85 4.83
C GLN A 142 20.53 26.89 5.82
N GLU A 143 21.02 28.03 5.32
CA GLU A 143 21.59 29.08 6.17
C GLU A 143 20.55 29.69 7.11
N LYS A 144 19.36 30.01 6.60
CA LYS A 144 18.24 30.53 7.42
C LYS A 144 17.81 29.51 8.48
N LEU A 145 17.76 28.22 8.13
CA LEU A 145 17.43 27.14 9.06
C LEU A 145 18.51 26.94 10.16
N ARG A 146 19.79 27.23 9.87
CA ARG A 146 20.84 27.24 10.90
C ARG A 146 20.61 28.34 11.93
N LYS A 147 20.20 29.54 11.49
CA LYS A 147 19.94 30.70 12.35
C LYS A 147 18.69 30.56 13.21
N ASN A 148 17.68 29.83 12.71
CA ASN A 148 16.36 29.72 13.34
C ASN A 148 16.07 28.30 13.86
N LYS A 149 16.58 27.96 15.07
CA LYS A 149 16.48 26.59 15.62
C LYS A 149 15.05 26.14 15.95
N ASN A 150 14.33 26.88 16.81
CA ASN A 150 12.99 26.50 17.27
C ASN A 150 11.89 26.86 16.26
N SER A 151 11.95 28.07 15.68
CA SER A 151 11.02 28.49 14.63
C SER A 151 11.19 27.67 13.34
N GLY A 152 12.40 27.20 13.04
CA GLY A 152 12.67 26.33 11.90
C GLY A 152 12.02 24.95 12.01
N LEU A 153 11.93 24.37 13.21
CA LEU A 153 11.22 23.11 13.42
C LEU A 153 9.72 23.26 13.19
N TYR A 154 9.11 24.34 13.70
CA TYR A 154 7.69 24.61 13.47
C TYR A 154 7.38 24.85 11.99
N ALA A 155 8.25 25.58 11.28
CA ALA A 155 8.13 25.79 9.85
C ALA A 155 8.23 24.48 9.06
N ILE A 156 9.11 23.55 9.46
CA ILE A 156 9.18 22.20 8.86
C ILE A 156 7.89 21.42 9.13
N ILE A 157 7.39 21.39 10.37
CA ILE A 157 6.15 20.68 10.73
C ILE A 157 4.99 21.12 9.84
N THR A 158 4.81 22.43 9.70
CA THR A 158 3.71 23.02 8.95
C THR A 158 3.87 22.78 7.45
N SER A 159 5.05 23.09 6.90
CA SER A 159 5.27 23.09 5.44
C SER A 159 5.34 21.69 4.84
N PHE A 160 5.90 20.72 5.58
CA PHE A 160 5.87 19.31 5.20
C PHE A 160 4.54 18.63 5.51
N GLY A 161 3.63 19.29 6.24
CA GLY A 161 2.34 18.73 6.63
C GLY A 161 2.49 17.53 7.56
N LEU A 162 3.40 17.61 8.53
CA LEU A 162 3.75 16.45 9.37
C LEU A 162 2.61 16.01 10.29
N ALA A 163 1.61 16.85 10.53
CA ALA A 163 0.37 16.44 11.21
C ALA A 163 -0.37 15.36 10.41
N ASN A 164 -0.42 15.49 9.08
CA ASN A 164 -1.01 14.46 8.22
C ASN A 164 -0.17 13.19 8.23
N ALA A 165 1.17 13.30 8.26
CA ALA A 165 2.04 12.13 8.40
C ALA A 165 1.78 11.39 9.73
N THR A 166 1.60 12.11 10.84
CA THR A 166 1.22 11.52 12.14
C THR A 166 -0.14 10.84 12.08
N LEU A 167 -1.13 11.48 11.46
CA LEU A 167 -2.45 10.88 11.27
C LEU A 167 -2.35 9.60 10.44
N MET A 168 -1.61 9.63 9.32
CA MET A 168 -1.41 8.47 8.46
C MET A 168 -0.71 7.33 9.18
N ALA A 169 0.30 7.62 10.02
CA ALA A 169 0.95 6.62 10.86
C ALA A 169 -0.05 5.95 11.82
N ASN A 170 -0.94 6.74 12.43
CA ASN A 170 -1.96 6.22 13.33
C ASN A 170 -3.07 5.43 12.62
N VAL A 171 -3.42 5.82 11.40
CA VAL A 171 -4.34 5.05 10.56
C VAL A 171 -3.70 3.74 10.12
N GLU A 172 -2.43 3.77 9.73
CA GLU A 172 -1.65 2.60 9.34
C GLU A 172 -1.63 1.55 10.45
N ILE A 173 -1.29 1.92 11.70
CA ILE A 173 -1.20 0.95 12.79
C ILE A 173 -2.56 0.30 13.08
N VAL A 174 -3.66 1.04 12.95
CA VAL A 174 -5.03 0.51 13.08
C VAL A 174 -5.31 -0.49 11.96
N LEU A 175 -4.99 -0.12 10.72
CA LEU A 175 -5.16 -1.02 9.57
C LEU A 175 -4.27 -2.25 9.68
N LEU A 176 -3.08 -2.15 10.27
CA LEU A 176 -2.13 -3.24 10.44
C LEU A 176 -2.72 -4.29 11.38
N VAL A 177 -3.12 -3.83 12.56
CA VAL A 177 -3.75 -4.67 13.60
C VAL A 177 -5.03 -5.29 13.05
N LEU A 178 -5.89 -4.50 12.39
CA LEU A 178 -7.14 -4.99 11.83
C LEU A 178 -6.90 -6.05 10.75
N SER A 179 -5.94 -5.83 9.85
CA SER A 179 -5.60 -6.77 8.77
C SER A 179 -5.12 -8.10 9.34
N ILE A 180 -4.24 -8.08 10.35
CA ILE A 180 -3.76 -9.29 11.02
C ILE A 180 -4.94 -10.04 11.69
N LEU A 181 -5.80 -9.32 12.42
CA LEU A 181 -6.96 -9.92 13.07
C LEU A 181 -7.93 -10.55 12.07
N ILE A 182 -8.20 -9.88 10.94
CA ILE A 182 -9.08 -10.42 9.89
C ILE A 182 -8.45 -11.66 9.26
N ILE A 183 -7.14 -11.65 8.94
CA ILE A 183 -6.46 -12.83 8.40
C ILE A 183 -6.59 -14.02 9.36
N ILE A 184 -6.35 -13.81 10.65
CA ILE A 184 -6.48 -14.87 11.67
C ILE A 184 -7.91 -15.38 11.74
N PHE A 185 -8.90 -14.47 11.83
CA PHE A 185 -10.30 -14.84 11.98
C PHE A 185 -10.83 -15.59 10.75
N VAL A 186 -10.56 -15.07 9.54
CA VAL A 186 -10.92 -15.73 8.27
C VAL A 186 -10.18 -17.07 8.15
N GLY A 187 -8.93 -17.16 8.59
CA GLY A 187 -8.16 -18.39 8.65
C GLY A 187 -8.80 -19.46 9.55
N ILE A 188 -9.27 -19.06 10.74
CA ILE A 188 -9.99 -19.96 11.68
C ILE A 188 -11.29 -20.45 11.03
N LEU A 189 -12.09 -19.55 10.43
CA LEU A 189 -13.34 -19.92 9.76
C LEU A 189 -13.10 -20.88 8.58
N ALA A 190 -12.08 -20.58 7.75
CA ALA A 190 -11.69 -21.44 6.65
C ALA A 190 -11.23 -22.82 7.15
N TYR A 191 -10.44 -22.87 8.23
CA TYR A 191 -10.00 -24.13 8.84
C TYR A 191 -11.17 -24.95 9.38
N GLN A 192 -12.10 -24.33 10.11
CA GLN A 192 -13.31 -25.00 10.61
C GLN A 192 -14.17 -25.55 9.47
N GLN A 193 -14.33 -24.78 8.39
CA GLN A 193 -15.04 -25.20 7.20
C GLN A 193 -14.35 -26.39 6.51
N ILE A 194 -13.02 -26.37 6.39
CA ILE A 194 -12.22 -27.48 5.85
C ILE A 194 -12.43 -28.74 6.69
N LYS A 195 -12.31 -28.63 8.03
CA LYS A 195 -12.50 -29.76 8.95
C LYS A 195 -13.89 -30.38 8.79
N ARG A 196 -14.94 -29.56 8.82
CA ARG A 196 -16.32 -30.02 8.64
C ARG A 196 -16.54 -30.71 7.30
N LEU A 197 -15.98 -30.17 6.22
CA LEU A 197 -16.13 -30.77 4.89
C LEU A 197 -15.33 -32.06 4.77
N HIS A 198 -14.15 -32.16 5.39
CA HIS A 198 -13.35 -33.38 5.36
C HIS A 198 -14.07 -34.59 6.00
N GLU A 199 -14.99 -34.36 6.94
CA GLU A 199 -15.84 -35.40 7.53
C GLU A 199 -16.93 -35.90 6.57
N ILE A 200 -17.27 -35.15 5.52
CA ILE A 200 -18.44 -35.38 4.66
C ILE A 200 -18.05 -35.68 3.20
N VAL A 201 -16.94 -35.11 2.72
CA VAL A 201 -16.46 -35.27 1.35
C VAL A 201 -15.05 -35.84 1.32
N SER A 202 -14.72 -36.56 0.24
CA SER A 202 -13.35 -37.04 0.03
C SER A 202 -12.35 -35.89 -0.04
N THR A 203 -11.11 -36.14 0.40
CA THR A 203 -10.00 -35.19 0.30
C THR A 203 -9.86 -34.60 -1.09
N ARG A 204 -10.07 -35.43 -2.12
CA ARG A 204 -10.01 -35.01 -3.52
C ARG A 204 -11.10 -33.99 -3.87
N ARG A 205 -12.36 -34.25 -3.49
CA ARG A 205 -13.47 -33.30 -3.70
C ARG A 205 -13.24 -32.00 -2.94
N LEU A 206 -12.64 -32.07 -1.74
CA LEU A 206 -12.26 -30.89 -0.95
C LEU A 206 -11.19 -30.05 -1.65
N ILE A 207 -10.12 -30.67 -2.15
CA ILE A 207 -9.08 -29.97 -2.93
C ILE A 207 -9.69 -29.32 -4.18
N GLN A 208 -10.57 -30.03 -4.89
CA GLN A 208 -11.27 -29.49 -6.06
C GLN A 208 -12.15 -28.27 -5.71
N MET A 209 -12.77 -28.26 -4.53
CA MET A 209 -13.55 -27.11 -4.04
C MET A 209 -12.67 -25.91 -3.68
N ILE A 210 -11.53 -26.13 -3.04
CA ILE A 210 -10.54 -25.08 -2.72
C ILE A 210 -9.97 -24.50 -4.02
N ALA A 211 -9.59 -25.35 -4.98
CA ALA A 211 -9.11 -24.94 -6.30
C ALA A 211 -10.15 -24.10 -7.06
N ALA A 212 -11.43 -24.49 -7.00
CA ALA A 212 -12.52 -23.67 -7.54
C ALA A 212 -12.67 -22.31 -6.84
N GLY A 213 -12.43 -22.25 -5.52
CA GLY A 213 -12.34 -21.01 -4.77
C GLY A 213 -11.15 -20.15 -5.21
N GLY A 214 -9.97 -20.75 -5.37
CA GLY A 214 -8.74 -20.09 -5.84
C GLY A 214 -8.90 -19.44 -7.21
N MET A 215 -9.53 -20.14 -8.17
CA MET A 215 -9.84 -19.55 -9.49
C MET A 215 -10.74 -18.31 -9.38
N ARG A 216 -11.74 -18.32 -8.49
CA ARG A 216 -12.63 -17.16 -8.26
C ARG A 216 -11.89 -15.99 -7.62
N ALA A 217 -11.10 -16.27 -6.57
CA ALA A 217 -10.29 -15.27 -5.91
C ALA A 217 -9.32 -14.60 -6.89
N ALA A 218 -8.67 -15.40 -7.73
CA ALA A 218 -7.76 -14.94 -8.76
C ALA A 218 -8.43 -14.02 -9.79
N ILE A 219 -9.61 -14.39 -10.30
CA ILE A 219 -10.37 -13.54 -11.23
C ILE A 219 -10.71 -12.21 -10.57
N CYS A 220 -11.16 -12.22 -9.31
CA CYS A 220 -11.43 -10.98 -8.57
C CYS A 220 -10.18 -10.12 -8.43
N MET A 221 -9.01 -10.70 -8.12
CA MET A 221 -7.75 -9.95 -8.03
C MET A 221 -7.38 -9.31 -9.37
N ILE A 222 -7.40 -10.10 -10.46
CA ILE A 222 -7.05 -9.61 -11.81
C ILE A 222 -7.93 -8.42 -12.19
N VAL A 223 -9.25 -8.53 -11.98
CA VAL A 223 -10.19 -7.47 -12.36
C VAL A 223 -10.04 -6.25 -11.47
N ILE A 224 -10.07 -6.42 -10.14
CA ILE A 224 -10.06 -5.29 -9.20
C ILE A 224 -8.73 -4.54 -9.29
N PHE A 225 -7.60 -5.24 -9.20
CA PHE A 225 -6.29 -4.58 -9.24
C PHE A 225 -5.89 -4.14 -10.64
N GLY A 226 -6.39 -4.80 -11.69
CA GLY A 226 -6.29 -4.30 -13.05
C GLY A 226 -6.92 -2.92 -13.16
N LEU A 227 -8.19 -2.79 -12.74
CA LEU A 227 -8.89 -1.50 -12.75
C LEU A 227 -8.16 -0.43 -11.91
N LEU A 228 -7.68 -0.78 -10.71
CA LEU A 228 -6.93 0.15 -9.86
C LEU A 228 -5.61 0.61 -10.49
N ALA A 229 -4.89 -0.30 -11.17
CA ALA A 229 -3.64 0.02 -11.87
C ALA A 229 -3.87 0.98 -13.05
N PHE A 230 -5.04 0.95 -13.68
CA PHE A 230 -5.40 1.87 -14.77
C PHE A 230 -5.84 3.26 -14.31
N ILE A 231 -6.09 3.50 -13.01
CA ILE A 231 -6.58 4.81 -12.54
C ILE A 231 -5.63 5.95 -12.95
N PRO A 232 -4.30 5.88 -12.71
CA PRO A 232 -3.41 7.00 -13.04
C PRO A 232 -3.23 7.28 -14.53
N THR A 233 -3.62 6.35 -15.42
CA THR A 233 -3.52 6.57 -16.87
C THR A 233 -4.76 7.29 -17.44
N ILE A 234 -5.88 7.27 -16.70
CA ILE A 234 -7.15 7.87 -17.12
C ILE A 234 -7.36 9.23 -16.46
N PHE A 235 -6.88 9.40 -15.23
CA PHE A 235 -7.06 10.63 -14.46
C PHE A 235 -5.77 11.43 -14.39
N ASP A 236 -5.88 12.75 -14.54
CA ASP A 236 -4.76 13.65 -14.25
C ASP A 236 -4.49 13.64 -12.75
N VAL A 237 -3.45 12.89 -12.40
CA VAL A 237 -2.97 12.59 -11.07
C VAL A 237 -2.61 13.88 -10.30
N GLU A 238 -2.14 14.92 -11.00
CA GLU A 238 -1.73 16.20 -10.39
C GLU A 238 -2.95 17.05 -9.97
N SER A 239 -4.11 16.84 -10.59
CA SER A 239 -5.36 17.56 -10.30
C SER A 239 -6.15 16.99 -9.11
N PHE A 240 -5.73 15.84 -8.56
CA PHE A 240 -6.47 15.16 -7.51
C PHE A 240 -6.34 15.86 -6.14
N ILE A 241 -7.48 16.05 -5.48
CA ILE A 241 -7.59 16.61 -4.12
C ILE A 241 -6.69 15.82 -3.15
N LEU A 242 -5.97 16.53 -2.26
CA LEU A 242 -5.14 16.00 -1.16
C LEU A 242 -3.80 15.31 -1.52
N ASN A 243 -3.19 15.59 -2.68
CA ASN A 243 -1.92 14.95 -3.10
C ASN A 243 -1.99 13.41 -3.18
N ILE A 244 -3.20 12.83 -3.22
CA ILE A 244 -3.45 11.39 -3.39
C ILE A 244 -2.89 10.90 -4.74
N GLY A 245 -2.74 11.80 -5.69
CA GLY A 245 -2.16 11.52 -6.99
C GLY A 245 -0.79 10.84 -6.91
N TYR A 246 0.19 11.45 -6.22
CA TYR A 246 1.53 10.88 -6.08
C TYR A 246 1.51 9.46 -5.49
N PHE A 247 0.59 9.20 -4.54
CA PHE A 247 0.38 7.87 -4.00
C PHE A 247 -0.16 6.90 -5.06
N LEU A 248 -1.19 7.30 -5.81
CA LEU A 248 -1.80 6.45 -6.85
C LEU A 248 -0.81 6.11 -7.97
N GLU A 249 0.06 7.06 -8.35
CA GLU A 249 1.10 6.84 -9.37
C GLU A 249 2.07 5.73 -8.92
N VAL A 250 2.62 5.82 -7.70
CA VAL A 250 3.48 4.77 -7.14
C VAL A 250 2.69 3.46 -6.91
N ALA A 251 1.44 3.55 -6.45
CA ALA A 251 0.60 2.40 -6.15
C ALA A 251 0.18 1.61 -7.40
N SER A 252 0.09 2.25 -8.57
CA SER A 252 -0.31 1.57 -9.81
C SER A 252 0.63 0.43 -10.20
N GLY A 253 1.94 0.63 -10.05
CA GLY A 253 2.92 -0.43 -10.28
C GLY A 253 2.73 -1.60 -9.32
N ILE A 254 2.42 -1.31 -8.06
CA ILE A 254 2.15 -2.31 -7.03
C ILE A 254 0.83 -3.08 -7.33
N PHE A 255 -0.21 -2.39 -7.83
CA PHE A 255 -1.45 -3.04 -8.26
C PHE A 255 -1.22 -3.96 -9.46
N LEU A 256 -0.34 -3.59 -10.39
CA LEU A 256 0.02 -4.47 -11.51
C LEU A 256 0.74 -5.74 -11.03
N GLU A 257 1.60 -5.65 -10.01
CA GLU A 257 2.20 -6.83 -9.37
C GLU A 257 1.12 -7.76 -8.80
N LEU A 258 0.05 -7.23 -8.19
CA LEU A 258 -1.10 -8.02 -7.72
C LEU A 258 -1.91 -8.69 -8.83
N VAL A 259 -2.00 -8.07 -10.01
CA VAL A 259 -2.60 -8.72 -11.19
C VAL A 259 -1.80 -9.96 -11.57
N ILE A 260 -0.47 -9.86 -11.58
CA ILE A 260 0.41 -11.00 -11.87
C ILE A 260 0.22 -12.11 -10.84
N VAL A 261 0.17 -11.78 -9.55
CA VAL A 261 -0.14 -12.76 -8.49
C VAL A 261 -1.49 -13.43 -8.74
N GLY A 262 -2.50 -12.66 -9.15
CA GLY A 262 -3.81 -13.18 -9.56
C GLY A 262 -3.72 -14.19 -10.70
N VAL A 263 -2.96 -13.87 -11.77
CA VAL A 263 -2.75 -14.79 -12.90
C VAL A 263 -2.07 -16.09 -12.45
N VAL A 264 -1.01 -16.00 -11.64
CA VAL A 264 -0.31 -17.19 -11.11
C VAL A 264 -1.25 -18.05 -10.27
N LEU A 265 -2.02 -17.43 -9.36
CA LEU A 265 -3.02 -18.13 -8.54
C LEU A 265 -4.08 -18.82 -9.40
N PHE A 266 -4.52 -18.17 -10.48
CA PHE A 266 -5.48 -18.74 -11.43
C PHE A 266 -4.92 -20.00 -12.11
N VAL A 267 -3.69 -19.94 -12.62
CA VAL A 267 -3.04 -21.06 -13.32
C VAL A 267 -2.87 -22.25 -12.39
N ILE A 268 -2.30 -22.05 -11.19
CA ILE A 268 -2.10 -23.12 -10.21
C ILE A 268 -3.45 -23.74 -9.83
N SER A 269 -4.44 -22.91 -9.52
CA SER A 269 -5.78 -23.39 -9.15
C SER A 269 -6.46 -24.16 -10.27
N THR A 270 -6.28 -23.75 -11.53
CA THR A 270 -6.85 -24.42 -12.70
C THR A 270 -6.19 -25.79 -12.90
N ILE A 271 -4.86 -25.88 -12.83
CA ILE A 271 -4.13 -27.15 -12.95
C ILE A 271 -4.57 -28.12 -11.85
N THR A 272 -4.61 -27.67 -10.59
CA THR A 272 -5.07 -28.48 -9.46
C THR A 272 -6.52 -28.95 -9.66
N TRP A 273 -7.39 -28.08 -10.18
CA TRP A 273 -8.77 -28.45 -10.46
C TRP A 273 -8.88 -29.51 -11.57
N GLN A 274 -8.10 -29.40 -12.66
CA GLN A 274 -8.11 -30.37 -13.75
C GLN A 274 -7.61 -31.74 -13.28
N ILE A 275 -6.48 -31.80 -12.57
CA ILE A 275 -5.92 -33.05 -12.02
C ILE A 275 -6.95 -33.73 -11.12
N THR A 276 -7.60 -32.96 -10.24
CA THR A 276 -8.62 -33.52 -9.34
C THR A 276 -9.95 -33.84 -10.02
N SER A 277 -10.15 -33.48 -11.29
CA SER A 277 -11.36 -33.78 -12.07
C SER A 277 -11.20 -34.95 -13.05
N ALA A 278 -9.96 -35.33 -13.39
CA ALA A 278 -9.67 -36.27 -14.49
C ALA A 278 -9.70 -37.77 -14.12
N GLU A 279 -9.69 -38.11 -12.83
CA GLU A 279 -9.83 -39.50 -12.31
C GLU A 279 -11.17 -39.75 -11.60
#